data_AF-A0A6B3ECM1-F1
#
_entry.id   AF-A0A6B3ECM1-F1
#
_cell.length_a   1.000
_cell.length_b   1.000
_cell.length_c   1.000
_cell.angle_alpha   90.00
_cell.angle_beta   90.00
_cell.angle_gamma   90.00
#
_symmetry.space_group_name_H-M   'P 1'
#
loop_
_entity.id
_entity.type
_entity.pdbx_description
1 polymer ?
#
loop_
_entity_poly.entity_id
_entity_poly.type
_entity_poly.pdbx_seq_one_letter_code
_entity_poly.pdbx_strand_id
1 'polypeptide(L)'
;TTGAALENWERAWTGSPSGLLRPALLGDGAVRVLEIRDETGTPRGGAVLHRGAEAVGISHVWASTGEAAVRDTAVAHAATTGLPLVGYE
;
A
#
# COMPACT_ATOMS: atom_id res chain seq x y z
N THR A 1 -10.61 -1.48 2.65
CA THR A 1 -10.62 -0.33 1.71
C THR A 1 -11.71 -0.54 0.69
N THR A 2 -12.47 0.50 0.32
CA THR A 2 -13.48 0.45 -0.76
C THR A 2 -12.88 0.97 -2.07
N GLY A 3 -13.55 0.78 -3.22
CA GLY A 3 -13.08 1.33 -4.51
C GLY A 3 -12.84 2.84 -4.48
N ALA A 4 -13.80 3.60 -3.93
CA ALA A 4 -13.65 5.05 -3.75
C ALA A 4 -12.48 5.43 -2.81
N ALA A 5 -12.22 4.62 -1.78
CA ALA A 5 -11.06 4.84 -0.91
C ALA A 5 -9.74 4.57 -1.64
N LEU A 6 -9.69 3.56 -2.51
CA LEU A 6 -8.52 3.26 -3.34
C LEU A 6 -8.24 4.39 -4.34
N GLU A 7 -9.28 4.95 -4.96
CA GLU A 7 -9.12 6.10 -5.87
C GLU A 7 -8.58 7.34 -5.14
N ASN A 8 -9.05 7.59 -3.91
CA ASN A 8 -8.53 8.68 -3.08
C ASN A 8 -7.07 8.43 -2.66
N TRP A 9 -6.73 7.20 -2.29
CA TRP A 9 -5.35 6.78 -2.01
C TRP A 9 -4.45 7.02 -3.21
N GLU A 10 -4.88 6.61 -4.40
CA GLU A 10 -4.09 6.73 -5.63
C GLU A 10 -3.91 8.19 -6.03
N ARG A 11 -4.96 9.01 -5.92
CA ARG A 11 -4.87 10.45 -6.19
C ARG A 11 -3.88 11.16 -5.27
N ALA A 12 -3.81 10.75 -4.01
CA ALA A 12 -2.88 11.30 -3.04
C ALA A 12 -1.42 10.87 -3.32
N TRP A 13 -1.23 9.67 -3.87
CA TRP A 13 0.07 9.17 -4.31
C TRP A 13 0.58 9.84 -5.59
N THR A 14 -0.24 9.88 -6.65
CA THR A 14 0.21 10.25 -8.01
C THR A 14 0.05 11.74 -8.33
N GLY A 15 -0.80 12.45 -7.58
CA GLY A 15 -1.14 13.85 -7.85
C GLY A 15 -2.00 14.10 -9.10
N SER A 16 -2.28 13.09 -9.94
CA SER A 16 -3.15 13.15 -11.14
C SER A 16 -3.26 11.80 -11.86
N PRO A 17 -4.27 11.64 -12.75
CA PRO A 17 -5.53 10.97 -12.44
C PRO A 17 -5.40 9.52 -11.96
N SER A 18 -6.38 9.08 -11.17
CA SER A 18 -6.51 7.71 -10.65
C SER A 18 -6.91 6.70 -11.74
N GLY A 19 -6.59 5.42 -11.52
CA GLY A 19 -6.94 4.32 -12.42
C GLY A 19 -5.80 3.32 -12.68
N LEU A 20 -4.59 3.56 -12.15
CA LEU A 20 -3.48 2.62 -12.14
C LEU A 20 -3.81 1.38 -11.31
N LEU A 21 -4.49 1.57 -10.17
CA LEU A 21 -4.90 0.47 -9.31
C LEU A 21 -6.37 0.11 -9.58
N ARG A 22 -6.58 -1.05 -10.20
CA ARG A 22 -7.92 -1.57 -10.47
C ARG A 22 -8.63 -1.87 -9.14
N PRO A 23 -9.88 -1.40 -8.89
CA PRO A 23 -10.63 -1.71 -7.67
C PRO A 23 -10.78 -3.20 -7.37
N ALA A 24 -10.75 -4.06 -8.41
CA ALA A 24 -10.76 -5.52 -8.27
C ALA A 24 -9.60 -6.07 -7.43
N LEU A 25 -8.47 -5.34 -7.32
CA LEU A 25 -7.36 -5.70 -6.43
C LEU A 25 -7.78 -5.82 -4.97
N LEU A 26 -8.81 -5.08 -4.54
CA LEU A 26 -9.32 -5.14 -3.16
C LEU A 26 -10.05 -6.45 -2.84
N GLY A 27 -10.48 -7.18 -3.87
CA GLY A 27 -11.08 -8.51 -3.73
C GLY A 27 -10.06 -9.64 -3.75
N ASP A 28 -8.81 -9.36 -4.11
CA ASP A 28 -7.74 -10.35 -4.11
C ASP A 28 -7.17 -10.54 -2.69
N GLY A 29 -7.35 -11.73 -2.12
CA GLY A 29 -6.85 -12.06 -0.78
C GLY A 29 -5.32 -12.06 -0.66
N ALA A 30 -4.60 -12.07 -1.78
CA ALA A 30 -3.15 -11.92 -1.81
C ALA A 30 -2.70 -10.45 -1.74
N VAL A 31 -3.60 -9.49 -2.00
CA VAL A 31 -3.27 -8.07 -2.06
C VAL A 31 -3.70 -7.36 -0.78
N ARG A 32 -2.79 -6.58 -0.21
CA ARG A 32 -3.11 -5.68 0.91
C ARG A 32 -2.66 -4.27 0.57
N VAL A 33 -3.62 -3.34 0.52
CA VAL A 33 -3.35 -1.91 0.41
C VAL A 33 -3.25 -1.32 1.81
N LEU A 34 -2.08 -0.77 2.16
CA LEU A 34 -1.86 0.01 3.36
C LEU A 34 -2.12 1.47 3.07
N GLU A 35 -2.84 2.10 3.99
CA GLU A 35 -3.20 3.50 3.93
C GLU A 35 -2.91 4.12 5.29
N ILE A 36 -2.05 5.14 5.29
CA ILE A 36 -1.78 5.97 6.45
C ILE A 36 -2.49 7.29 6.25
N ARG A 37 -3.27 7.69 7.24
CA ARG A 37 -4.10 8.90 7.21
C ARG A 37 -3.62 9.89 8.27
N ASP A 38 -3.81 11.18 8.01
CA ASP A 38 -3.74 12.20 9.06
C ASP A 38 -5.02 12.22 9.92
N GLU A 39 -5.06 13.13 10.91
CA GLU A 39 -6.23 13.33 11.77
C GLU A 39 -7.52 13.70 11.02
N THR A 40 -7.43 14.21 9.79
CA THR A 40 -8.58 14.57 8.96
C THR A 40 -9.11 13.37 8.15
N GLY A 41 -8.40 12.24 8.19
CA GLY A 41 -8.71 11.07 7.39
C GLY A 41 -8.18 11.14 5.97
N THR A 42 -7.34 12.13 5.64
CA THR A 42 -6.74 12.29 4.32
C THR A 42 -5.55 11.33 4.19
N PRO A 43 -5.41 10.58 3.07
CA PRO A 43 -4.22 9.75 2.85
C PRO A 43 -2.95 10.60 2.82
N ARG A 44 -1.97 10.22 3.64
CA ARG A 44 -0.63 10.84 3.74
C ARG A 44 0.48 9.85 3.46
N GLY A 45 0.16 8.60 3.17
CA GLY A 45 1.11 7.61 2.73
C GLY A 45 0.46 6.25 2.55
N GLY A 46 1.22 5.34 1.98
CA GLY A 46 0.74 3.99 1.76
C GLY A 46 1.74 3.10 1.06
N ALA A 47 1.38 1.83 0.98
CA ALA A 47 2.11 0.80 0.26
C ALA A 47 1.13 -0.27 -0.20
N VAL A 48 1.48 -0.99 -1.27
CA VAL A 48 0.75 -2.16 -1.72
C VAL A 48 1.60 -3.39 -1.48
N LEU A 49 1.09 -4.33 -0.69
CA LEU A 49 1.69 -5.63 -0.46
C LEU A 49 1.02 -6.67 -1.34
N HIS A 50 1.82 -7.57 -1.88
CA HIS A 50 1.36 -8.73 -2.64
C HIS A 50 1.99 -10.00 -2.07
N ARG A 51 1.17 -10.89 -1.51
CA ARG A 51 1.60 -12.17 -0.95
C ARG A 51 1.63 -13.23 -2.07
N GLY A 52 2.83 -13.60 -2.50
CA GLY A 52 3.06 -14.77 -3.33
C GLY A 52 3.13 -16.06 -2.51
N ALA A 53 3.40 -17.17 -3.19
CA ALA A 53 3.62 -18.47 -2.54
C ALA A 53 4.93 -18.51 -1.74
N GLU A 54 5.98 -17.87 -2.25
CA GLU A 54 7.33 -17.97 -1.70
C GLU A 54 7.85 -16.66 -1.11
N ALA A 55 7.21 -15.52 -1.39
CA ALA A 55 7.65 -14.21 -0.94
C ALA A 55 6.51 -13.21 -0.86
N VAL A 56 6.71 -12.12 -0.11
CA VAL A 56 5.87 -10.92 -0.14
C VAL A 56 6.59 -9.83 -0.92
N GLY A 57 5.90 -9.27 -1.91
CA GLY A 57 6.33 -8.05 -2.59
C GLY A 57 5.76 -6.82 -1.90
N ILE A 58 6.56 -5.76 -1.74
CA ILE A 58 6.09 -4.41 -1.40
C ILE A 58 6.27 -3.53 -2.65
N SER A 59 5.27 -2.72 -2.97
CA SER A 59 5.29 -1.79 -4.10
C SER A 59 4.53 -0.51 -3.78
N HIS A 60 4.70 0.50 -4.63
CA HIS A 60 3.96 1.77 -4.53
C HIS A 60 4.02 2.38 -3.12
N VAL A 61 5.22 2.37 -2.52
CA VAL A 61 5.47 3.00 -1.23
C VAL A 61 5.57 4.50 -1.44
N TRP A 62 4.84 5.27 -0.63
CA TRP A 62 4.90 6.72 -0.67
C TRP A 62 4.48 7.31 0.67
N ALA A 63 4.95 8.53 0.93
CA ALA A 63 4.50 9.36 2.03
C ALA A 63 4.51 10.83 1.61
N SER A 64 3.53 11.62 2.05
CA SER A 64 3.57 13.07 1.92
C SER A 64 4.67 13.69 2.78
N THR A 65 5.04 13.02 3.88
CA THR A 65 6.11 13.41 4.80
C THR A 65 6.71 12.17 5.45
N GLY A 66 8.02 11.93 5.29
CA GLY A 66 8.75 10.88 6.02
C GLY A 66 8.36 9.45 5.64
N GLU A 67 8.99 8.91 4.59
CA GLU A 67 8.68 7.58 4.04
C GLU A 67 9.02 6.41 5.00
N ALA A 68 9.97 6.60 5.91
CA ALA A 68 10.45 5.56 6.82
C ALA A 68 9.31 4.92 7.66
N ALA A 69 8.35 5.71 8.16
CA ALA A 69 7.25 5.17 8.95
C ALA A 69 6.32 4.27 8.12
N VAL A 70 6.06 4.65 6.86
CA VAL A 70 5.25 3.86 5.92
C VAL A 70 5.96 2.56 5.60
N ARG A 71 7.26 2.66 5.29
CA ARG A 71 8.12 1.51 5.03
C ARG A 71 8.13 0.54 6.19
N ASP A 72 8.45 1.01 7.40
CA ASP A 72 8.61 0.16 8.56
C ASP A 72 7.27 -0.54 8.90
N THR A 73 6.14 0.15 8.69
CA THR A 73 4.80 -0.44 8.78
C THR A 73 4.59 -1.54 7.73
N ALA A 74 4.98 -1.29 6.48
CA ALA A 74 4.84 -2.27 5.39
C ALA A 74 5.71 -3.52 5.63
N VAL A 75 6.96 -3.32 6.08
CA VAL A 75 7.88 -4.41 6.46
C VAL A 75 7.32 -5.21 7.64
N ALA A 76 6.81 -4.54 8.68
CA ALA A 76 6.19 -5.22 9.81
C ALA A 76 4.96 -6.04 9.38
N HIS A 77 4.15 -5.53 8.44
CA HIS A 77 3.00 -6.26 7.92
C HIS A 77 3.42 -7.45 7.03
N ALA A 78 4.47 -7.31 6.22
CA ALA A 78 5.02 -8.42 5.45
C ALA A 78 5.57 -9.53 6.36
N ALA A 79 6.24 -9.16 7.46
CA ALA A 79 6.82 -10.10 8.41
C ALA A 79 5.77 -11.02 9.07
N THR A 80 4.50 -10.59 9.20
CA THR A 80 3.44 -11.44 9.76
C THR A 80 3.09 -12.65 8.86
N THR A 81 3.56 -12.66 7.62
CA THR A 81 3.32 -13.78 6.69
C THR A 81 4.30 -14.94 6.88
N GLY A 82 5.45 -14.69 7.51
CA GLY A 82 6.55 -15.65 7.62
C GLY A 82 7.32 -15.91 6.31
N LEU A 83 6.98 -15.21 5.23
CA LEU A 83 7.66 -15.32 3.94
C LEU A 83 8.75 -14.25 3.81
N PRO A 84 9.83 -14.50 3.04
CA PRO A 84 10.82 -13.48 2.73
C PRO A 84 10.20 -12.29 1.99
N LEU A 85 10.80 -11.12 2.18
CA LEU A 85 10.41 -9.88 1.51
C LEU A 85 11.24 -9.69 0.23
N VAL A 86 10.61 -9.31 -0.87
CA VAL A 86 11.26 -9.01 -2.17
C VAL A 86 10.72 -7.72 -2.79
N GLY A 87 11.46 -7.14 -3.73
CA GLY A 87 11.03 -5.94 -4.46
C GLY A 87 11.09 -4.65 -3.64
N TYR A 88 11.95 -4.63 -2.62
CA TYR A 88 12.19 -3.47 -1.77
C TYR A 88 13.70 -3.18 -1.76
N GLU A 89 14.13 -2.07 -2.35
CA GLU A 89 15.52 -1.53 -2.25
C GLU A 89 15.58 -0.36 -1.27
#